data_AF-A0A2V9V6W9-F1
#
_entry.id   AF-A0A2V9V6W9-F1
#
_cell.length_a   1.000
_cell.length_b   1.000
_cell.length_c   1.000
_cell.angle_alpha   90.00
_cell.angle_beta   90.00
_cell.angle_gamma   90.00
#
_symmetry.space_group_name_H-M   'P 1'
#
loop_
_entity.id
_entity.type
_entity.pdbx_description
1 polymer ?
#
loop_
_entity_poly.entity_id
_entity_poly.type
_entity_poly.pdbx_seq_one_letter_code
_entity_poly.pdbx_strand_id
1 'polypeptide(L)'
;MIRVGLKPAFRTDQPSVEVSALNGDHRGYAVLVNHSAQPQNVTVFTNSGARSISRIAPEGPKPVQTEGSRWKMELGPYEGAIVEWK
;
A
#
# COMPACT_ATOMS: atom_id res chain seq x y z
N MET A 1 31.04 0.92 7.61
CA MET A 1 30.07 -0.21 7.70
C MET A 1 28.91 0.10 6.77
N ILE A 2 28.86 -0.53 5.58
CA ILE A 2 27.75 -0.33 4.63
C ILE A 2 26.67 -1.33 5.02
N ARG A 3 25.58 -0.89 5.66
CA ARG A 3 24.37 -1.71 5.76
C ARG A 3 23.78 -1.81 4.36
N VAL A 4 23.79 -2.99 3.77
CA VAL A 4 22.97 -3.32 2.60
C VAL A 4 21.52 -3.36 3.08
N GLY A 5 20.90 -2.19 3.22
CA GLY A 5 19.51 -2.07 3.65
C GLY A 5 18.60 -2.43 2.49
N LEU A 6 17.94 -3.58 2.56
CA LEU A 6 16.79 -3.88 1.70
C LEU A 6 15.76 -2.75 1.90
N LYS A 7 15.54 -1.95 0.86
CA LYS A 7 14.46 -0.96 0.86
C LYS A 7 13.19 -1.65 0.37
N PRO A 8 12.17 -1.82 1.22
CA PRO A 8 10.94 -2.43 0.78
C PRO A 8 10.27 -1.54 -0.28
N ALA A 9 9.56 -2.16 -1.22
CA ALA A 9 8.81 -1.44 -2.25
C ALA A 9 7.73 -0.54 -1.63
N PHE A 10 7.12 -1.01 -0.54
CA PHE A 10 6.10 -0.30 0.22
C PHE A 10 6.37 -0.34 1.72
N ARG A 11 5.92 0.68 2.45
CA ARG A 11 5.88 0.70 3.92
C ARG A 11 4.66 1.48 4.41
N THR A 12 4.19 1.18 5.60
CA THR A 12 3.09 1.89 6.29
C THR A 12 3.65 2.73 7.44
N ASP A 13 2.89 3.74 7.88
CA ASP A 13 3.12 4.45 9.16
C ASP A 13 2.45 3.79 10.36
N GLN A 14 1.54 2.84 10.13
CA GLN A 14 0.83 2.13 11.18
C GLN A 14 1.46 0.75 11.45
N PRO A 15 1.94 0.48 12.68
CA PRO A 15 2.58 -0.80 13.02
C PRO A 15 1.59 -1.98 13.06
N SER A 16 0.29 -1.70 13.21
CA SER A 16 -0.78 -2.70 13.14
C SER A 16 -1.16 -3.07 11.70
N VAL A 17 -0.59 -2.41 10.69
CA VAL A 17 -0.94 -2.62 9.29
C VAL A 17 0.25 -3.19 8.54
N GLU A 18 0.07 -4.39 8.03
CA GLU A 18 1.03 -5.06 7.16
C GLU A 18 0.83 -4.60 5.71
N VAL A 19 1.93 -4.53 4.95
CA VAL A 19 1.90 -4.34 3.49
C VAL A 19 2.83 -5.32 2.79
N SER A 20 2.31 -6.05 1.82
CA SER A 20 3.07 -6.99 0.99
C SER A 20 2.98 -6.61 -0.49
N ALA A 21 4.09 -6.76 -1.22
CA ALA A 21 4.19 -6.40 -2.62
C ALA A 21 4.14 -7.63 -3.53
N LEU A 22 3.29 -7.58 -4.57
CA LEU A 22 3.29 -8.49 -5.70
C LEU A 22 3.74 -7.69 -6.94
N ASN A 23 5.02 -7.78 -7.27
CA ASN A 23 5.61 -6.94 -8.32
C ASN A 23 5.60 -7.65 -9.68
N GLY A 24 5.18 -6.93 -10.71
CA GLY A 24 5.53 -7.18 -12.10
C GLY A 24 6.37 -6.02 -12.67
N ASP A 25 6.73 -6.08 -13.95
CA ASP A 25 7.72 -5.15 -14.53
C ASP A 25 7.25 -3.69 -14.56
N HIS A 26 5.98 -3.45 -14.90
CA HIS A 26 5.39 -2.11 -15.04
C HIS A 26 4.04 -1.96 -14.33
N ARG A 27 3.67 -2.99 -13.57
CA ARG A 27 2.45 -3.03 -12.77
C ARG A 27 2.65 -3.98 -11.63
N GLY A 28 1.91 -3.80 -10.56
CA GLY A 28 1.86 -4.78 -9.48
C GLY A 28 0.75 -4.47 -8.50
N TYR A 29 0.75 -5.21 -7.40
CA TYR A 29 -0.22 -5.05 -6.34
C TYR A 29 0.47 -4.86 -5.00
N ALA A 30 -0.10 -4.01 -4.15
CA ALA A 30 0.15 -3.95 -2.73
C ALA A 30 -1.07 -4.54 -2.01
N VAL A 31 -0.84 -5.55 -1.17
CA VAL A 31 -1.86 -6.12 -0.30
C VAL A 31 -1.64 -5.53 1.08
N LEU A 32 -2.67 -4.90 1.64
CA LEU A 32 -2.66 -4.31 2.98
C LEU A 32 -3.60 -5.07 3.89
N VAL A 33 -3.18 -5.32 5.13
CA VAL A 33 -3.99 -5.99 6.14
C VAL A 33 -3.86 -5.23 7.45
N ASN A 34 -5.00 -4.76 7.99
CA ASN A 34 -5.06 -4.25 9.35
C ASN A 34 -5.22 -5.41 10.33
N HIS A 35 -4.24 -5.65 11.20
CA HIS A 35 -4.28 -6.71 12.20
C HIS A 35 -4.90 -6.27 13.54
N SER A 36 -5.52 -5.09 13.59
CA SER A 36 -6.16 -4.54 14.79
C SER A 36 -7.69 -4.53 14.73
N ALA A 37 -8.32 -4.52 15.90
CA ALA A 37 -9.76 -4.34 16.06
C ALA A 37 -10.23 -2.89 15.87
N GLN A 38 -9.32 -1.95 15.58
CA GLN A 38 -9.61 -0.53 15.40
C GLN A 38 -9.48 -0.15 13.93
N PRO A 39 -10.32 0.77 13.41
CA PRO A 39 -10.07 1.35 12.10
C PRO A 39 -8.75 2.13 12.11
N GLN A 40 -8.02 2.08 11.00
CA GLN A 40 -6.73 2.71 10.82
C GLN A 40 -6.75 3.65 9.62
N ASN A 41 -6.27 4.88 9.83
CA ASN A 41 -5.93 5.81 8.77
C ASN A 41 -4.45 5.65 8.45
N VAL A 42 -4.17 5.03 7.31
CA VAL A 42 -2.82 4.57 6.95
C VAL A 42 -2.25 5.47 5.87
N THR A 43 -1.03 5.96 6.08
CA THR A 43 -0.20 6.49 5.00
C THR A 43 0.70 5.37 4.49
N VAL A 44 0.56 5.04 3.21
CA VAL A 44 1.44 4.10 2.54
C VAL A 44 2.48 4.88 1.76
N PHE A 45 3.74 4.53 1.93
CA PHE A 45 4.86 5.10 1.19
C PHE A 45 5.37 4.06 0.22
N THR A 46 5.66 4.48 -1.01
CA THR A 46 6.26 3.64 -2.04
C THR A 46 7.64 4.16 -2.43
N ASN A 47 8.57 3.24 -2.71
CA ASN A 47 9.81 3.53 -3.40
C ASN A 47 9.74 3.18 -4.89
N SER A 48 8.63 2.55 -5.34
CA SER A 48 8.38 2.31 -6.76
C SER A 48 7.96 3.63 -7.43
N GLY A 49 8.41 3.84 -8.66
CA GLY A 49 8.03 4.99 -9.50
C GLY A 49 6.59 4.88 -10.02
N ALA A 50 5.65 4.46 -9.16
CA ALA A 50 4.25 4.28 -9.50
C ALA A 50 3.67 5.62 -9.98
N ARG A 51 3.18 5.63 -11.22
CA ARG A 51 2.52 6.76 -11.86
C ARG A 51 1.05 6.85 -11.45
N SER A 52 0.45 5.72 -11.08
CA SER A 52 -0.95 5.63 -10.67
C SER A 52 -1.14 4.56 -9.62
N ILE A 53 -2.11 4.82 -8.73
CA ILE A 53 -2.52 3.93 -7.66
C ILE A 53 -4.04 3.77 -7.72
N SER A 54 -4.53 2.54 -7.71
CA SER A 54 -5.97 2.24 -7.72
C SER A 54 -6.30 1.15 -6.71
N ARG A 55 -7.28 1.41 -5.84
CA ARG A 55 -7.81 0.40 -4.92
C ARG A 55 -8.73 -0.54 -5.69
N ILE A 56 -8.48 -1.83 -5.61
CA ILE A 56 -9.34 -2.85 -6.22
C ILE A 56 -10.48 -3.14 -5.24
N ALA A 57 -11.71 -2.92 -5.71
CA ALA A 57 -12.94 -3.23 -4.97
C ALA A 57 -13.86 -4.12 -5.84
N PRO A 58 -14.83 -4.83 -5.25
CA PRO A 58 -15.77 -5.68 -6.01
C PRO A 58 -16.51 -4.95 -7.14
N GLU A 59 -16.81 -3.68 -6.95
CA GLU A 59 -17.45 -2.78 -7.92
C GLU A 59 -16.50 -2.27 -9.02
N GLY A 60 -15.20 -2.56 -8.89
CA GLY A 60 -14.15 -2.17 -9.83
C GLY A 60 -13.03 -1.35 -9.19
N PRO A 61 -11.97 -1.04 -9.96
CA PRO A 61 -10.86 -0.22 -9.50
C PRO A 61 -11.29 1.23 -9.21
N LYS A 62 -10.97 1.71 -8.02
CA LYS A 62 -11.16 3.11 -7.61
C LYS A 62 -9.82 3.84 -7.54
N PRO A 63 -9.62 4.93 -8.29
CA PRO A 63 -8.39 5.72 -8.19
C PRO A 63 -8.16 6.20 -6.76
N VAL A 64 -6.91 6.13 -6.29
CA VAL A 64 -6.50 6.69 -5.01
C VAL A 64 -5.63 7.91 -5.29
N GLN A 65 -5.93 9.03 -4.65
CA GLN A 65 -5.10 10.23 -4.77
C GLN A 65 -3.71 9.98 -4.18
N THR A 66 -2.69 10.31 -4.95
CA THR A 66 -1.29 10.23 -4.56
C THR A 66 -0.73 11.61 -4.28
N GLU A 67 0.14 11.70 -3.29
CA GLU A 67 0.88 12.91 -2.95
C GLU A 67 2.38 12.60 -3.08
N GLY A 68 2.88 12.60 -4.32
CA GLY A 68 4.21 12.08 -4.63
C GLY A 68 4.26 10.57 -4.45
N SER A 69 5.27 10.05 -3.75
CA SER A 69 5.45 8.61 -3.53
C SER A 69 4.70 8.08 -2.30
N ARG A 70 3.53 8.64 -2.01
CA ARG A 70 2.68 8.20 -0.90
C ARG A 70 1.21 8.39 -1.22
N TRP A 71 0.36 7.62 -0.56
CA TRP A 71 -1.09 7.80 -0.56
C TRP A 71 -1.65 7.51 0.83
N LYS A 72 -2.90 7.92 1.06
CA LYS A 72 -3.64 7.62 2.28
C LYS A 72 -4.83 6.74 1.98
N MET A 73 -5.18 5.88 2.92
CA MET A 73 -6.41 5.10 2.86
C MET A 73 -6.89 4.72 4.25
N GLU A 74 -8.20 4.48 4.36
CA GLU A 74 -8.82 3.94 5.56
C GLU A 74 -8.94 2.42 5.43
N LEU A 75 -8.63 1.73 6.52
CA LEU A 75 -8.85 0.30 6.71
C LEU A 75 -9.67 0.11 7.97
N GLY A 76 -10.83 -0.51 7.85
CA GLY A 76 -11.64 -0.97 8.97
C GLY A 76 -10.94 -2.05 9.80
N PRO A 77 -11.53 -2.42 10.95
CA PRO A 77 -11.05 -3.52 11.79
C PRO A 77 -10.88 -4.80 10.98
N TYR A 78 -9.70 -5.43 11.06
CA TYR A 78 -9.38 -6.67 10.34
C TYR A 78 -9.56 -6.61 8.81
N GLU A 79 -9.64 -5.41 8.24
CA GLU A 79 -9.86 -5.25 6.80
C GLU A 79 -8.59 -5.55 6.01
N GLY A 80 -8.77 -6.29 4.92
CA GLY A 80 -7.80 -6.43 3.84
C GLY A 80 -8.15 -5.52 2.67
N ALA A 81 -7.16 -4.90 2.05
CA ALA A 81 -7.33 -4.14 0.83
C ALA A 81 -6.24 -4.45 -0.20
N ILE A 82 -6.61 -4.42 -1.48
CA ILE A 82 -5.69 -4.60 -2.59
C ILE A 82 -5.60 -3.29 -3.34
N VAL A 83 -4.37 -2.89 -3.65
CA VAL A 83 -4.05 -1.68 -4.39
C VAL A 83 -3.19 -2.05 -5.58
N GLU A 84 -3.67 -1.77 -6.79
CA GLU A 84 -2.87 -1.85 -8.01
C GLU A 84 -2.00 -0.60 -8.15
N TRP A 85 -0.74 -0.80 -8.55
CA TRP A 85 0.17 0.26 -8.94
C TRP A 85 0.63 0.05 -10.38
N LYS A 86 0.80 1.15 -11.13
CA LYS A 86 1.39 1.22 -12.48
C LYS A 86 2.24 2.46 -12.59
#